data_AF-A0A521C5V7-F1
#
_entry.id   AF-A0A521C5V7-F1
#
_cell.length_a   1.000
_cell.length_b   1.000
_cell.length_c   1.000
_cell.angle_alpha   90.00
_cell.angle_beta   90.00
_cell.angle_gamma   90.00
#
_symmetry.space_group_name_H-M   'P 1'
#
loop_
_entity.id
_entity.type
_entity.pdbx_description
1 polymer ?
#
loop_
_entity_poly.entity_id
_entity_poly.type
_entity_poly.pdbx_seq_one_letter_code
_entity_poly.pdbx_strand_id
1 'polypeptide(L)'
;MIARSAILPALAVAASTLTAGFAFAQEAAPAAPAAPAAEAQAQGEAPAAAMQDSGAAYESARNQLGVLSYCQDKGFIDGKAVETQTKLLTMIPAGDTAKGDAAEAKGKEGTVSAMGVERSLADAATEQQTTEDALCKQMDALLQQLATQVPA
;
A
#
# COMPACT_ATOMS: atom_id res chain seq x y z
N MET A 1 -31.06 -42.38 -27.02
CA MET A 1 -30.53 -43.60 -26.38
C MET A 1 -30.52 -43.39 -24.88
N ILE A 2 -30.97 -44.39 -24.10
CA ILE A 2 -30.81 -44.58 -22.64
C ILE A 2 -30.91 -43.32 -21.75
N ALA A 3 -32.08 -43.15 -21.11
CA ALA A 3 -32.19 -42.41 -19.85
C ALA A 3 -31.83 -43.32 -18.66
N ARG A 4 -31.22 -42.78 -17.60
CA ARG A 4 -31.18 -43.42 -16.27
C ARG A 4 -31.29 -42.40 -15.14
N SER A 5 -32.11 -42.75 -14.16
CA SER A 5 -32.59 -41.90 -13.08
C SER A 5 -31.69 -41.91 -11.84
N ALA A 6 -31.95 -40.91 -10.97
CA ALA A 6 -31.76 -40.81 -9.53
C ALA A 6 -31.27 -42.02 -8.70
N ILE A 7 -30.64 -41.73 -7.55
CA ILE A 7 -31.08 -42.13 -6.19
C ILE A 7 -30.17 -41.49 -5.13
N LEU A 8 -30.78 -40.86 -4.12
CA LEU A 8 -30.18 -40.56 -2.80
C LEU A 8 -30.56 -41.67 -1.83
N PRO A 9 -29.70 -42.02 -0.85
CA PRO A 9 -30.20 -41.92 0.52
C PRO A 9 -29.17 -41.38 1.53
N ALA A 10 -29.68 -40.81 2.61
CA ALA A 10 -28.91 -40.44 3.79
C ALA A 10 -28.86 -41.61 4.80
N LEU A 11 -27.84 -41.64 5.66
CA LEU A 11 -27.84 -42.39 6.92
C LEU A 11 -26.90 -41.74 7.95
N ALA A 12 -27.33 -41.72 9.21
CA ALA A 12 -26.66 -41.09 10.36
C ALA A 12 -26.06 -42.16 11.30
N VAL A 13 -25.91 -41.84 12.61
CA VAL A 13 -25.43 -42.68 13.74
C VAL A 13 -23.89 -42.67 13.91
N ALA A 14 -23.29 -42.45 15.09
CA ALA A 14 -23.78 -41.95 16.40
C ALA A 14 -22.61 -41.44 17.27
N ALA A 15 -22.93 -40.79 18.40
CA ALA A 15 -22.00 -40.41 19.46
C ALA A 15 -22.00 -41.39 20.65
N SER A 16 -20.85 -41.57 21.32
CA SER A 16 -20.60 -42.09 22.69
C SER A 16 -19.09 -42.45 22.82
N THR A 17 -18.36 -42.40 23.95
CA THR A 17 -18.50 -41.88 25.34
C THR A 17 -17.11 -41.97 26.02
N LEU A 18 -16.87 -41.16 27.08
CA LEU A 18 -15.96 -41.27 28.27
C LEU A 18 -14.82 -42.34 28.29
N THR A 19 -13.64 -42.16 28.94
CA THR A 19 -13.45 -41.83 30.37
C THR A 19 -11.95 -41.61 30.75
N ALA A 20 -11.65 -40.69 31.71
CA ALA A 20 -10.49 -40.58 32.66
C ALA A 20 -9.01 -40.81 32.23
N GLY A 21 -7.98 -40.22 32.88
CA GLY A 21 -7.94 -39.19 33.93
C GLY A 21 -6.91 -39.44 35.06
N PHE A 22 -5.83 -38.63 35.11
CA PHE A 22 -4.93 -38.34 36.26
C PHE A 22 -4.31 -36.94 35.97
N ALA A 23 -4.44 -35.84 36.73
CA ALA A 23 -4.35 -35.57 38.18
C ALA A 23 -2.90 -35.76 38.70
N PHE A 24 -2.23 -34.86 39.42
CA PHE A 24 -2.54 -33.58 40.11
C PHE A 24 -1.28 -32.66 40.06
N ALA A 25 -1.24 -31.37 40.48
CA ALA A 25 -2.16 -30.22 40.52
C ALA A 25 -1.39 -29.02 41.16
N GLN A 26 -1.82 -27.75 40.99
CA GLN A 26 -1.41 -26.67 41.92
C GLN A 26 -2.55 -25.66 42.16
N GLU A 27 -2.92 -25.54 43.43
CA GLU A 27 -3.95 -24.67 43.99
C GLU A 27 -3.38 -23.28 44.31
N ALA A 28 -4.06 -22.21 43.87
CA ALA A 28 -3.98 -20.87 44.47
C ALA A 28 -5.11 -19.95 43.95
N ALA A 29 -6.23 -19.91 44.66
CA ALA A 29 -7.13 -18.75 44.64
C ALA A 29 -6.56 -17.67 45.60
N PRO A 30 -6.78 -16.36 45.42
CA PRO A 30 -8.15 -15.81 45.46
C PRO A 30 -8.45 -14.60 44.55
N ALA A 31 -9.73 -14.18 44.63
CA ALA A 31 -10.26 -12.84 44.34
C ALA A 31 -10.25 -12.32 42.89
N ALA A 32 -11.45 -12.31 42.29
CA ALA A 32 -11.80 -11.27 41.33
C ALA A 32 -11.82 -9.90 42.04
N PRO A 33 -11.36 -8.85 41.37
CA PRO A 33 -12.25 -7.69 41.21
C PRO A 33 -12.28 -7.16 39.77
N ALA A 34 -13.38 -6.49 39.45
CA ALA A 34 -13.57 -5.47 38.41
C ALA A 34 -12.89 -5.68 37.04
N ALA A 35 -13.71 -5.86 36.01
CA ALA A 35 -13.30 -5.52 34.65
C ALA A 35 -12.75 -4.09 34.62
N PRO A 36 -11.55 -3.83 34.06
CA PRO A 36 -11.22 -2.49 33.63
C PRO A 36 -12.25 -2.12 32.56
N ALA A 37 -12.94 -1.01 32.78
CA ALA A 37 -13.81 -0.42 31.77
C ALA A 37 -13.00 -0.26 30.47
N ALA A 38 -13.65 -0.50 29.33
CA ALA A 38 -13.06 -0.14 28.04
C ALA A 38 -12.68 1.34 28.10
N GLU A 39 -11.39 1.63 28.09
CA GLU A 39 -10.87 2.98 28.10
C GLU A 39 -11.38 3.65 26.84
N ALA A 40 -12.32 4.58 27.02
CA ALA A 40 -12.84 5.40 25.95
C ALA A 40 -11.64 6.14 25.34
N GLN A 41 -11.22 5.71 24.14
CA GLN A 41 -10.18 6.35 23.38
C GLN A 41 -10.67 7.75 23.02
N ALA A 42 -10.32 8.72 23.85
CA ALA A 42 -10.76 10.10 23.70
C ALA A 42 -10.27 10.63 22.36
N GLN A 43 -11.20 10.86 21.43
CA GLN A 43 -10.90 11.62 20.23
C GLN A 43 -10.55 13.05 20.62
N GLY A 44 -9.31 13.47 20.38
CA GLY A 44 -8.90 14.86 20.61
C GLY A 44 -7.39 15.08 20.60
N GLU A 45 -6.77 15.07 19.42
CA GLU A 45 -5.78 16.07 18.95
C GLU A 45 -5.11 15.61 17.64
N ALA A 46 -5.77 15.89 16.52
CA ALA A 46 -5.11 15.93 15.21
C ALA A 46 -4.63 17.37 14.96
N PRO A 47 -3.31 17.59 14.82
CA PRO A 47 -2.83 18.00 13.50
C PRO A 47 -1.59 17.22 13.01
N ALA A 48 -0.82 16.60 13.91
CA ALA A 48 0.50 16.06 13.59
C ALA A 48 0.46 14.91 12.58
N ALA A 49 -0.50 13.98 12.70
CA ALA A 49 -0.63 12.85 11.78
C ALA A 49 -0.98 13.29 10.34
N ALA A 50 -1.86 14.28 10.18
CA ALA A 50 -2.23 14.82 8.87
C ALA A 50 -1.08 15.63 8.23
N MET A 51 -0.31 16.37 9.03
CA MET A 51 0.89 17.06 8.54
C MET A 51 1.99 16.08 8.11
N GLN A 52 2.22 15.00 8.87
CA GLN A 52 3.17 13.94 8.50
C GLN A 52 2.79 13.27 7.16
N ASP A 53 1.51 12.93 6.99
CA ASP A 53 0.99 12.32 5.77
C ASP A 53 1.16 13.24 4.54
N SER A 54 0.81 14.54 4.68
CA SER A 54 1.00 15.52 3.60
C SER A 54 2.47 15.79 3.25
N GLY A 55 3.38 15.78 4.24
CA GLY A 55 4.82 15.93 4.00
C GLY A 55 5.40 14.75 3.21
N ALA A 56 5.06 13.52 3.61
CA ALA A 56 5.46 12.32 2.90
C ALA A 56 4.85 12.25 1.48
N ALA A 57 3.61 12.72 1.29
CA ALA A 57 2.98 12.82 -0.01
C ALA A 57 3.69 13.84 -0.93
N TYR A 58 4.09 15.00 -0.41
CA TYR A 58 4.88 15.99 -1.15
C TYR A 58 6.25 15.41 -1.58
N GLU A 59 7.00 14.83 -0.64
CA GLU A 59 8.30 14.22 -0.93
C GLU A 59 8.18 13.10 -2.00
N SER A 60 7.17 12.23 -1.87
CA SER A 60 6.90 11.13 -2.82
C SER A 60 6.48 11.66 -4.20
N ALA A 61 5.68 12.72 -4.28
CA ALA A 61 5.28 13.32 -5.56
C ALA A 61 6.42 14.08 -6.24
N ARG A 62 7.35 14.68 -5.48
CA ARG A 62 8.59 15.27 -6.01
C ARG A 62 9.53 14.18 -6.52
N ASN A 63 9.68 13.05 -5.81
CA ASN A 63 10.37 11.88 -6.36
C ASN A 63 9.73 11.39 -7.65
N GLN A 64 8.41 11.26 -7.67
CA GLN A 64 7.67 10.79 -8.84
C GLN A 64 7.91 11.68 -10.07
N LEU A 65 7.96 13.01 -9.90
CA LEU A 65 8.35 13.97 -10.95
C LEU A 65 9.77 13.72 -11.48
N GLY A 66 10.71 13.44 -10.58
CA GLY A 66 12.09 13.11 -10.95
C GLY A 66 12.18 11.80 -11.75
N VAL A 67 11.45 10.77 -11.34
CA VAL A 67 11.42 9.47 -12.05
C VAL A 67 10.81 9.61 -13.45
N LEU A 68 9.76 10.41 -13.60
CA LEU A 68 9.18 10.70 -14.92
C LEU A 68 10.13 11.51 -15.80
N SER A 69 10.91 12.42 -15.20
CA SER A 69 11.98 13.15 -15.90
C SER A 69 13.07 12.18 -16.39
N TYR A 70 13.50 11.21 -15.56
CA TYR A 70 14.42 10.14 -15.99
C TYR A 70 13.84 9.35 -17.17
N CYS A 71 12.58 8.92 -17.09
CA CYS A 71 11.91 8.19 -18.17
C CYS A 71 11.85 9.01 -19.49
N GLN A 72 11.64 10.33 -19.39
CA GLN A 72 11.65 11.26 -20.52
C GLN A 72 13.07 11.43 -21.09
N ASP A 73 14.08 11.66 -20.24
CA ASP A 73 15.48 11.87 -20.63
C ASP A 73 16.09 10.61 -21.30
N LYS A 74 15.59 9.42 -20.94
CA LYS A 74 15.92 8.14 -21.62
C LYS A 74 15.19 7.94 -22.95
N GLY A 75 14.18 8.75 -23.25
CA GLY A 75 13.33 8.62 -24.44
C GLY A 75 12.29 7.50 -24.38
N PHE A 76 11.94 7.03 -23.17
CA PHE A 76 10.92 5.98 -22.97
C PHE A 76 9.49 6.54 -23.02
N ILE A 77 9.29 7.79 -22.59
CA ILE A 77 7.99 8.50 -22.59
C ILE A 77 8.16 9.92 -23.15
N ASP A 78 7.04 10.59 -23.45
CA ASP A 78 7.05 12.02 -23.80
C ASP A 78 6.99 12.92 -22.55
N GLY A 79 7.02 14.25 -22.74
CA GLY A 79 7.00 15.22 -21.64
C GLY A 79 5.66 15.39 -20.91
N LYS A 80 4.55 14.79 -21.39
CA LYS A 80 3.21 15.01 -20.82
C LYS A 80 3.08 14.49 -19.41
N ALA A 81 3.80 13.43 -19.07
CA ALA A 81 3.81 12.90 -17.71
C ALA A 81 4.41 13.92 -16.73
N VAL A 82 5.51 14.57 -17.12
CA VAL A 82 6.19 15.61 -16.31
C VAL A 82 5.29 16.85 -16.16
N GLU A 83 4.63 17.29 -17.24
CA GLU A 83 3.63 18.37 -17.19
C GLU A 83 2.47 18.03 -16.23
N THR A 84 1.94 16.81 -16.34
CA THR A 84 0.81 16.32 -15.52
C THR A 84 1.20 16.23 -14.05
N GLN A 85 2.35 15.61 -13.73
CA GLN A 85 2.85 15.50 -12.36
C GLN A 85 3.12 16.87 -11.74
N THR A 86 3.56 17.84 -12.56
CA THR A 86 3.72 19.24 -12.12
C THR A 86 2.38 19.88 -11.78
N LYS A 87 1.32 19.68 -12.58
CA LYS A 87 -0.04 20.14 -12.21
C LYS A 87 -0.50 19.49 -10.89
N LEU A 88 -0.35 18.18 -10.75
CA LEU A 88 -0.75 17.45 -9.54
C LEU A 88 -0.01 17.92 -8.28
N LEU A 89 1.29 18.25 -8.39
CA LEU A 89 2.07 18.81 -7.29
C LEU A 89 1.50 20.12 -6.75
N THR A 90 0.83 20.95 -7.57
CA THR A 90 0.18 22.18 -7.09
C THR A 90 -1.07 21.92 -6.23
N MET A 91 -1.59 20.70 -6.24
CA MET A 91 -2.75 20.27 -5.45
C MET A 91 -2.35 19.63 -4.12
N ILE A 92 -1.07 19.26 -3.95
CA ILE A 92 -0.53 18.67 -2.73
C ILE A 92 -0.04 19.81 -1.82
N PRO A 93 -0.41 19.85 -0.52
CA PRO A 93 0.15 20.81 0.42
C PRO A 93 1.69 20.76 0.41
N ALA A 94 2.35 21.93 0.30
CA ALA A 94 3.79 22.00 0.26
C ALA A 94 4.42 21.42 1.55
N GLY A 95 5.34 20.48 1.38
CA GLY A 95 6.14 19.90 2.46
C GLY A 95 7.49 20.62 2.66
N ASP A 96 8.45 19.89 3.19
CA ASP A 96 9.85 20.32 3.27
C ASP A 96 10.45 20.36 1.85
N THR A 97 10.78 21.57 1.36
CA THR A 97 11.35 21.76 0.02
C THR A 97 12.72 21.12 -0.14
N ALA A 98 13.58 21.13 0.87
CA ALA A 98 14.91 20.53 0.76
C ALA A 98 14.83 19.00 0.63
N LYS A 99 13.90 18.37 1.35
CA LYS A 99 13.61 16.93 1.17
C LYS A 99 12.92 16.63 -0.15
N GLY A 100 11.96 17.45 -0.56
CA GLY A 100 11.32 17.34 -1.88
C GLY A 100 12.32 17.42 -3.04
N ASP A 101 13.28 18.34 -2.97
CA ASP A 101 14.32 18.51 -3.98
C ASP A 101 15.31 17.34 -3.99
N ALA A 102 15.69 16.82 -2.81
CA ALA A 102 16.50 15.61 -2.70
C ALA A 102 15.75 14.37 -3.25
N ALA A 103 14.45 14.27 -2.99
CA ALA A 103 13.59 13.22 -3.49
C ALA A 103 13.44 13.28 -5.03
N GLU A 104 13.25 14.48 -5.62
CA GLU A 104 13.24 14.70 -7.07
C GLU A 104 14.60 14.35 -7.70
N ALA A 105 15.72 14.79 -7.11
CA ALA A 105 17.06 14.47 -7.60
C ALA A 105 17.28 12.94 -7.66
N LYS A 106 16.88 12.22 -6.61
CA LYS A 106 16.94 10.75 -6.57
C LYS A 106 16.02 10.08 -7.59
N GLY A 107 14.86 10.70 -7.86
CA GLY A 107 13.99 10.29 -8.96
C GLY A 107 14.69 10.37 -10.32
N LYS A 108 15.43 11.45 -10.57
CA LYS A 108 16.21 11.65 -11.82
C LYS A 108 17.37 10.67 -11.98
N GLU A 109 17.82 10.03 -10.91
CA GLU A 109 18.76 8.91 -10.94
C GLU A 109 18.08 7.56 -11.30
N GLY A 110 16.77 7.57 -11.59
CA GLY A 110 15.99 6.37 -11.88
C GLY A 110 15.59 5.57 -10.64
N THR A 111 15.50 6.23 -9.46
CA THR A 111 15.15 5.56 -8.19
C THR A 111 13.82 6.07 -7.64
N VAL A 112 12.87 5.14 -7.47
CA VAL A 112 11.63 5.40 -6.74
C VAL A 112 11.93 5.39 -5.24
N SER A 113 11.53 6.44 -4.54
CA SER A 113 11.63 6.56 -3.08
C SER A 113 10.27 6.95 -2.51
N ALA A 114 9.68 6.05 -1.72
CA ALA A 114 8.36 6.24 -1.12
C ALA A 114 8.34 5.66 0.30
N MET A 115 7.86 6.44 1.28
CA MET A 115 7.75 6.04 2.68
C MET A 115 9.04 5.46 3.31
N GLY A 116 10.22 5.90 2.83
CA GLY A 116 11.52 5.41 3.31
C GLY A 116 12.00 4.10 2.69
N VAL A 117 11.28 3.55 1.70
CA VAL A 117 11.72 2.42 0.87
C VAL A 117 12.20 2.94 -0.47
N GLU A 118 13.36 2.47 -0.92
CA GLU A 118 13.99 2.88 -2.17
C GLU A 118 14.20 1.68 -3.08
N ARG A 119 13.96 1.85 -4.38
CA ARG A 119 14.18 0.83 -5.41
C ARG A 119 14.50 1.49 -6.75
N SER A 120 15.53 1.00 -7.46
CA SER A 120 15.82 1.47 -8.82
C SER A 120 14.78 0.96 -9.81
N LEU A 121 14.53 1.70 -10.90
CA LEU A 121 13.67 1.23 -11.98
C LEU A 121 14.21 -0.04 -12.64
N ALA A 122 15.54 -0.23 -12.69
CA ALA A 122 16.18 -1.43 -13.22
C ALA A 122 15.87 -2.68 -12.38
N ASP A 123 15.98 -2.57 -11.04
CA ASP A 123 15.61 -3.64 -10.12
C ASP A 123 14.10 -3.91 -10.17
N ALA A 124 13.28 -2.85 -10.15
CA ALA A 124 11.82 -2.95 -10.26
C ALA A 124 11.37 -3.62 -11.56
N ALA A 125 12.03 -3.31 -12.69
CA ALA A 125 11.75 -3.95 -13.96
C ALA A 125 12.16 -5.43 -13.95
N THR A 126 13.33 -5.75 -13.37
CA THR A 126 13.84 -7.12 -13.26
C THR A 126 12.92 -7.98 -12.38
N GLU A 127 12.52 -7.49 -11.20
CA GLU A 127 11.57 -8.16 -10.30
C GLU A 127 10.20 -8.39 -10.97
N GLN A 128 9.73 -7.44 -11.78
CA GLN A 128 8.46 -7.54 -12.52
C GLN A 128 8.59 -8.27 -13.87
N GLN A 129 9.76 -8.84 -14.19
CA GLN A 129 10.06 -9.52 -15.46
C GLN A 129 9.75 -8.68 -16.71
N THR A 130 10.00 -7.37 -16.63
CA THR A 130 9.74 -6.37 -17.67
C THR A 130 11.00 -5.55 -17.97
N THR A 131 10.88 -4.44 -18.72
CA THR A 131 11.98 -3.51 -19.02
C THR A 131 11.72 -2.14 -18.38
N GLU A 132 12.76 -1.34 -18.16
CA GLU A 132 12.61 0.05 -17.70
C GLU A 132 11.72 0.86 -18.64
N ASP A 133 11.84 0.67 -19.95
CA ASP A 133 10.99 1.30 -20.97
C ASP A 133 9.51 0.97 -20.77
N ALA A 134 9.17 -0.32 -20.62
CA ALA A 134 7.79 -0.75 -20.39
C ALA A 134 7.24 -0.28 -19.04
N LEU A 135 8.08 -0.26 -17.99
CA LEU A 135 7.71 0.25 -16.67
C LEU A 135 7.46 1.77 -16.71
N CYS A 136 8.33 2.55 -17.35
CA CYS A 136 8.15 3.99 -17.57
C CYS A 136 6.86 4.29 -18.35
N LYS A 137 6.56 3.54 -19.42
CA LYS A 137 5.30 3.65 -20.19
C LYS A 137 4.07 3.31 -19.36
N GLN A 138 4.15 2.33 -18.47
CA GLN A 138 3.07 2.01 -17.52
C GLN A 138 2.82 3.16 -16.54
N MET A 139 3.89 3.82 -16.06
CA MET A 139 3.80 4.97 -15.15
C MET A 139 3.19 6.20 -15.82
N ASP A 140 3.59 6.50 -17.06
CA ASP A 140 2.97 7.54 -17.90
C ASP A 140 1.48 7.25 -18.14
N ALA A 141 1.13 6.05 -18.59
CA ALA A 141 -0.27 5.67 -18.82
C ALA A 141 -1.15 5.79 -17.56
N LEU A 142 -0.64 5.34 -16.40
CA LEU A 142 -1.32 5.49 -15.11
C LEU A 142 -1.54 6.96 -14.74
N LEU A 143 -0.53 7.81 -14.97
CA LEU A 143 -0.63 9.23 -14.67
C LEU A 143 -1.59 9.96 -15.61
N GLN A 144 -1.62 9.60 -16.90
CA GLN A 144 -2.61 10.09 -17.86
C GLN A 144 -4.03 9.68 -17.44
N GLN A 145 -4.23 8.45 -16.97
CA GLN A 145 -5.52 8.02 -16.40
C GLN A 145 -5.90 8.87 -15.17
N LEU A 146 -4.96 9.13 -14.26
CA LEU A 146 -5.18 10.01 -13.11
C LEU A 146 -5.56 11.44 -13.55
N ALA A 147 -4.91 11.99 -14.58
CA ALA A 147 -5.22 13.30 -15.13
C ALA A 147 -6.67 13.45 -15.60
N THR A 148 -7.29 12.37 -16.12
CA THR A 148 -8.72 12.40 -16.53
C THR A 148 -9.69 12.55 -15.36
N GLN A 149 -9.25 12.25 -14.13
CA GLN A 149 -10.06 12.33 -12.92
C GLN A 149 -9.83 13.63 -12.14
N VAL A 150 -8.84 14.42 -12.53
CA VAL A 150 -8.46 15.66 -11.87
C VAL A 150 -9.29 16.81 -12.46
N PRO A 151 -9.90 17.68 -11.63
CA PRO A 151 -10.62 18.85 -12.12
C PRO A 151 -9.78 19.72 -13.07
N ALA A 152 -10.45 20.28 -14.06
CA ALA A 152 -9.84 21.13 -15.10
C ALA A 152 -9.20 22.39 -14.49
#